data_AF-A0A7S3A8Q7-F1
#
_entry.id   AF-A0A7S3A8Q7-F1
#
_cell.length_a   1.000
_cell.length_b   1.000
_cell.length_c   1.000
_cell.angle_alpha   90.00
_cell.angle_beta   90.00
_cell.angle_gamma   90.00
#
_symmetry.space_group_name_H-M   'P 1'
#
loop_
_entity.id
_entity.type
_entity.pdbx_description
1 polymer ?
#
loop_
_entity_poly.entity_id
_entity_poly.type
_entity_poly.pdbx_seq_one_letter_code
_entity_poly.pdbx_strand_id
1 'polypeptide(L)'
;MIDELAIELVPLGRDLVEAAPELMNQVFVYSTLHFALKYNENHVVEVDVIAEDEVEFVHGRQKEFSLSYSVTWYESDKPTEHRLNRYIERDRLKANELRTHWLSVINAAAAAVLLFMLLLSIFGRTVNRDFARYSASVDVEDLEHDELMVEEDERGWRIVKSDVFRFPQYKELFCAVVGTGAQVL
;
A
#
# COMPACT_ATOMS: atom_id res chain seq x y z
N MET A 1 19.01 -53.52 15.85
CA MET A 1 18.50 -53.50 14.46
C MET A 1 17.81 -52.17 14.31
N ILE A 2 18.60 -51.13 14.04
CA ILE A 2 18.11 -49.76 13.97
C ILE A 2 17.91 -49.52 12.49
N ASP A 3 16.65 -49.40 12.09
CA ASP A 3 16.28 -49.14 10.71
C ASP A 3 17.00 -47.88 10.24
N GLU A 4 17.69 -48.05 9.12
CA GLU A 4 18.38 -47.03 8.36
C GLU A 4 17.28 -46.10 7.81
N LEU A 5 16.86 -45.12 8.62
CA LEU A 5 15.98 -44.07 8.19
C LEU A 5 16.76 -43.28 7.14
N ALA A 6 16.53 -43.59 5.87
CA ALA A 6 17.03 -42.83 4.75
C ALA A 6 16.65 -41.37 5.01
N ILE A 7 17.64 -40.58 5.43
CA ILE A 7 17.52 -39.14 5.53
C ILE A 7 17.45 -38.69 4.08
N GLU A 8 16.23 -38.69 3.55
CA GLU A 8 15.90 -38.07 2.28
C GLU A 8 16.43 -36.64 2.40
N LEU A 9 17.48 -36.34 1.64
CA LEU A 9 18.15 -35.05 1.62
C LEU A 9 17.08 -33.98 1.38
N VAL A 10 16.59 -33.37 2.46
CA VAL A 10 15.58 -32.31 2.38
C VAL A 10 16.19 -31.23 1.50
N PRO A 11 15.63 -30.95 0.32
CA PRO A 11 16.23 -30.05 -0.65
C PRO A 11 15.96 -28.60 -0.24
N LEU A 12 16.42 -28.22 0.96
CA LEU A 12 16.23 -26.90 1.55
C LEU A 12 16.74 -25.79 0.61
N GLY A 13 17.77 -26.10 -0.18
CA GLY A 13 18.37 -25.15 -1.12
C GLY A 13 17.57 -24.84 -2.38
N ARG A 14 16.62 -25.69 -2.83
CA ARG A 14 15.85 -25.42 -4.06
C ARG A 14 14.69 -24.45 -3.78
N ASP A 15 13.96 -24.70 -2.71
CA ASP A 15 12.75 -23.93 -2.36
C ASP A 15 13.10 -22.51 -1.89
N LEU A 16 14.25 -22.34 -1.24
CA LEU A 16 14.76 -21.02 -0.83
C LEU A 16 15.17 -20.13 -2.03
N VAL A 17 15.64 -20.74 -3.12
CA VAL A 17 16.09 -20.02 -4.32
C VAL A 17 14.91 -19.49 -5.14
N GLU A 18 13.81 -20.25 -5.19
CA GLU A 18 12.58 -19.81 -5.85
C GLU A 18 11.86 -18.71 -5.05
N ALA A 19 11.91 -18.79 -3.71
CA ALA A 19 11.27 -17.82 -2.84
C ALA A 19 12.02 -16.48 -2.76
N ALA A 20 13.36 -16.47 -2.89
CA ALA A 20 14.16 -15.26 -2.71
C ALA A 20 15.50 -15.28 -3.49
N PRO A 21 15.51 -14.82 -4.75
CA PRO A 21 16.73 -14.77 -5.56
C PRO A 21 17.82 -13.84 -4.99
N GLU A 22 17.45 -12.86 -4.16
CA GLU A 22 18.38 -11.91 -3.52
C GLU A 22 19.28 -12.58 -2.45
N LEU A 23 18.85 -13.70 -1.87
CA LEU A 23 19.59 -14.46 -0.85
C LEU A 23 20.71 -15.34 -1.44
N MET A 24 20.92 -15.31 -2.77
CA MET A 24 21.90 -16.13 -3.47
C MET A 24 23.35 -15.95 -2.98
N ASN A 25 23.68 -14.81 -2.37
CA ASN A 25 25.06 -14.52 -2.00
C ASN A 25 25.52 -15.20 -0.70
N GLN A 26 24.66 -15.42 0.30
CA GLN A 26 25.05 -16.06 1.57
C GLN A 26 23.83 -16.72 2.24
N VAL A 27 23.71 -18.04 2.10
CA VAL A 27 22.73 -18.85 2.85
C VAL A 27 23.47 -19.51 4.01
N PHE A 28 22.95 -19.38 5.23
CA PHE A 28 23.50 -20.05 6.40
C PHE A 28 22.59 -21.21 6.82
N VAL A 29 23.19 -22.34 7.15
CA VAL A 29 22.49 -23.52 7.69
C VAL A 29 23.05 -23.80 9.07
N TYR A 30 22.18 -23.93 10.05
CA TYR A 30 22.57 -24.36 11.40
C TYR A 30 22.74 -25.87 11.43
N SER A 31 23.91 -26.36 11.85
CA SER A 31 24.17 -27.81 11.90
C SER A 31 23.72 -28.46 13.19
N THR A 32 23.67 -27.70 14.29
CA THR A 32 23.41 -28.26 15.62
C THR A 32 22.11 -27.71 16.19
N LEU A 33 21.16 -28.58 16.52
CA LEU A 33 19.87 -28.18 17.10
C LEU A 33 19.73 -28.70 18.54
N HIS A 34 19.66 -27.80 19.50
CA HIS A 34 19.39 -28.12 20.90
C HIS A 34 17.92 -27.88 21.23
N PHE A 35 17.21 -28.97 21.50
CA PHE A 35 15.81 -28.97 21.92
C PHE A 35 15.73 -29.02 23.44
N ALA A 36 15.18 -27.98 24.06
CA ALA A 36 14.84 -27.95 25.48
C ALA A 36 13.32 -28.16 25.63
N LEU A 37 12.92 -29.35 26.05
CA LEU A 37 11.51 -29.71 26.25
C LEU A 37 11.15 -29.57 27.72
N LYS A 38 10.12 -28.79 27.99
CA LYS A 38 9.53 -28.66 29.32
C LYS A 38 8.26 -29.49 29.37
N TYR A 39 8.20 -30.43 30.32
CA TYR A 39 7.06 -31.30 30.52
C TYR A 39 6.43 -31.07 31.89
N ASN A 40 5.13 -31.28 31.97
CA ASN A 40 4.38 -31.35 33.22
C ASN A 40 3.64 -32.69 33.23
N GLU A 41 3.91 -33.51 34.24
CA GLU A 41 3.46 -34.90 34.33
C GLU A 41 3.78 -35.70 33.04
N ASN A 42 2.78 -35.96 32.21
CA ASN A 42 2.89 -36.74 30.97
C ASN A 42 2.65 -35.89 29.70
N HIS A 43 2.68 -34.56 29.83
CA HIS A 43 2.39 -33.62 28.76
C HIS A 43 3.55 -32.66 28.50
N VAL A 44 3.91 -32.48 27.22
CA VAL A 44 4.86 -31.43 26.81
C VAL A 44 4.14 -30.09 26.81
N VAL A 45 4.68 -29.14 27.56
CA VAL A 45 4.10 -27.80 27.75
C VAL A 45 4.82 -26.77 26.89
N GLU A 46 6.13 -26.84 26.77
CA GLU A 46 6.94 -25.84 26.06
C GLU A 46 8.15 -26.52 25.39
N VAL A 47 8.45 -26.09 24.16
CA VAL A 47 9.63 -26.54 23.42
C VAL A 47 10.40 -25.31 22.99
N ASP A 48 11.63 -25.18 23.47
CA ASP A 48 12.57 -24.16 23.04
C ASP A 48 13.63 -24.83 22.17
N VAL A 49 13.94 -24.20 21.02
CA VAL A 49 14.95 -24.68 20.07
C VAL A 49 16.05 -23.64 20.00
N ILE A 50 17.28 -24.07 20.26
CA ILE A 50 18.48 -23.26 20.11
C ILE A 50 19.26 -23.86 18.95
N ALA A 51 19.42 -23.09 17.89
CA ALA A 51 20.22 -23.47 16.75
C ALA A 51 21.64 -22.93 16.96
N GLU A 52 22.62 -23.82 16.86
CA GLU A 52 24.05 -23.53 17.01
C GLU A 52 24.79 -23.97 15.74
N ASP A 53 26.01 -23.46 15.59
CA ASP A 53 26.91 -23.71 14.45
C ASP A 53 26.35 -23.28 13.09
N GLU A 54 26.49 -21.99 12.78
CA GLU A 54 26.19 -21.44 11.46
C GLU A 54 27.23 -21.90 10.43
N VAL A 55 26.79 -22.71 9.49
CA VAL A 55 27.61 -23.16 8.37
C VAL A 55 27.18 -22.42 7.10
N GLU A 56 28.12 -21.70 6.49
CA GLU A 56 27.88 -21.06 5.19
C GLU A 56 27.67 -22.12 4.10
N PHE A 57 26.53 -21.99 3.43
CA PHE A 57 26.12 -22.75 2.27
C PHE A 57 26.25 -21.86 1.03
N VAL A 58 27.25 -22.15 0.19
CA VAL A 58 27.44 -21.47 -1.09
C VAL A 58 26.69 -22.22 -2.18
N HIS A 59 25.77 -21.53 -2.85
CA HIS A 59 24.98 -22.09 -3.94
C HIS A 59 25.88 -22.72 -5.02
N GLY A 60 25.53 -23.94 -5.48
CA GLY A 60 26.26 -24.64 -6.54
C GLY A 60 27.39 -25.58 -6.11
N ARG A 61 27.73 -25.67 -4.81
CA ARG A 61 28.61 -26.73 -4.29
C ARG A 61 27.81 -27.76 -3.51
N GLN A 62 27.95 -29.04 -3.86
CA GLN A 62 27.54 -30.12 -2.96
C GLN A 62 28.50 -30.14 -1.77
N LYS A 63 27.96 -29.84 -0.59
CA LYS A 63 28.67 -29.91 0.69
C LYS A 63 27.88 -30.83 1.59
N GLU A 64 28.49 -31.93 2.02
CA GLU A 64 27.90 -32.80 3.04
C GLU A 64 27.99 -32.07 4.38
N PHE A 65 26.86 -31.99 5.08
CA PHE A 65 26.79 -31.45 6.43
C PHE A 65 26.22 -32.52 7.36
N SER A 66 26.85 -32.68 8.52
CA SER A 66 26.34 -33.56 9.57
C SER A 66 25.41 -32.75 10.46
N LEU A 67 24.11 -33.02 10.38
CA LEU A 67 23.14 -32.45 11.31
C LEU A 67 23.19 -33.22 12.61
N SER A 68 23.42 -32.51 13.71
CA SER A 68 23.36 -33.07 15.06
C SER A 68 22.19 -32.45 15.81
N TYR A 69 21.49 -33.26 16.60
CA TYR A 69 20.47 -32.76 17.50
C TYR A 69 20.71 -33.28 18.90
N SER A 70 20.38 -32.44 19.89
CA SER A 70 20.42 -32.79 21.30
C SER A 70 19.09 -32.46 21.94
N VAL A 71 18.64 -33.31 22.86
CA VAL A 71 17.36 -33.16 23.54
C VAL A 71 17.59 -33.14 25.04
N THR A 72 17.10 -32.10 25.72
CA THR A 72 17.17 -31.97 27.17
C THR A 72 15.77 -31.77 27.74
N TRP A 73 15.45 -32.54 28.77
CA TRP A 73 14.13 -32.55 29.41
C TRP A 73 14.17 -31.79 30.74
N TYR A 74 13.18 -30.93 30.95
CA TYR A 74 13.02 -30.14 32.16
C TYR A 74 11.61 -30.30 32.71
N GLU A 75 11.48 -30.52 34.01
CA GLU A 75 10.19 -30.52 34.69
C GLU A 75 9.69 -29.08 34.86
N SER A 76 8.39 -28.86 34.62
CA SER A 76 7.76 -27.54 34.67
C SER A 76 6.40 -27.61 35.36
N ASP A 77 6.17 -26.71 36.31
CA ASP A 77 4.93 -26.57 37.08
C ASP A 77 3.81 -25.83 36.29
N LYS A 78 4.09 -25.42 35.04
CA LYS A 78 3.09 -24.75 34.20
C LYS A 78 1.96 -25.71 33.81
N PRO A 79 0.68 -25.35 34.01
CA PRO A 79 -0.45 -26.19 33.58
C PRO A 79 -0.44 -26.38 32.07
N THR A 80 -0.74 -27.61 31.63
CA THR A 80 -0.90 -27.97 30.21
C THR A 80 -1.92 -27.07 29.50
N GLU A 81 -2.95 -26.60 30.21
CA GLU A 81 -4.00 -25.72 29.67
C GLU A 81 -3.44 -24.38 29.16
N HIS A 82 -2.39 -23.86 29.78
CA HIS A 82 -1.80 -22.56 29.43
C HIS A 82 -0.68 -22.65 28.39
N ARG A 83 -0.40 -23.84 27.83
CA ARG A 83 0.67 -24.03 26.83
C ARG A 83 0.53 -23.14 25.60
N LEU A 84 -0.71 -22.84 25.20
CA LEU A 84 -0.99 -22.05 24.00
C LEU A 84 -0.90 -20.53 24.24
N ASN A 85 -0.88 -20.09 25.50
CA ASN A 85 -0.87 -18.66 25.83
C ASN A 85 0.33 -17.93 25.21
N ARG A 86 1.52 -18.57 25.19
CA ARG A 86 2.72 -18.01 24.54
C ARG A 86 2.52 -17.73 23.04
N TYR A 87 1.76 -18.57 22.34
CA TYR A 87 1.50 -18.37 20.91
C TYR A 87 0.39 -17.34 20.70
N ILE A 88 -0.66 -17.36 21.52
CA ILE A 88 -1.75 -16.38 21.48
C ILE A 88 -1.21 -14.97 21.77
N GLU A 89 -0.30 -14.82 22.73
CA GLU A 89 0.33 -13.52 23.03
C GLU A 89 1.20 -13.05 21.87
N ARG A 90 1.98 -13.93 21.23
CA ARG A 90 2.75 -13.59 20.03
C ARG A 90 1.85 -13.17 18.88
N ASP A 91 0.74 -13.87 18.66
CA ASP A 91 -0.23 -13.49 17.63
C ASP A 91 -0.96 -12.19 17.97
N ARG A 92 -1.24 -11.93 19.25
CA ARG A 92 -1.77 -10.62 19.71
C ARG A 92 -0.76 -9.50 19.49
N LEU A 93 0.53 -9.75 19.73
CA LEU A 93 1.59 -8.77 19.46
C LEU A 93 1.72 -8.48 17.96
N LYS A 94 1.62 -9.50 17.10
CA LYS A 94 1.51 -9.30 15.64
C LYS A 94 0.23 -8.58 15.24
N ALA A 95 -0.90 -8.88 15.89
CA ALA A 95 -2.15 -8.15 15.66
C ALA A 95 -2.02 -6.66 16.02
N ASN A 96 -1.12 -6.28 16.94
CA ASN A 96 -0.83 -4.89 17.22
C ASN A 96 -0.08 -4.18 16.07
N GLU A 97 0.54 -4.91 15.13
CA GLU A 97 1.09 -4.33 13.90
C GLU A 97 -0.04 -3.83 12.98
N LEU A 98 -1.22 -4.48 12.99
CA LEU A 98 -2.40 -3.96 12.27
C LEU A 98 -2.88 -2.60 12.81
N ARG A 99 -2.58 -2.28 14.08
CA ARG A 99 -2.85 -0.96 14.68
C ARG A 99 -1.96 0.14 14.11
N THR A 100 -0.95 -0.17 13.32
CA THR A 100 -0.13 0.85 12.65
C THR A 100 -0.73 1.25 11.29
N HIS A 101 -1.49 0.35 10.64
CA HIS A 101 -2.00 0.57 9.28
C HIS A 101 -3.39 1.24 9.18
N TRP A 102 -4.22 1.23 10.22
CA TRP A 102 -5.56 1.84 10.14
C TRP A 102 -5.54 3.36 9.87
N LEU A 103 -4.43 4.06 10.13
CA LEU A 103 -4.28 5.47 9.76
C LEU A 103 -4.31 5.71 8.23
N SER A 104 -3.77 4.79 7.43
CA SER A 104 -3.85 4.89 5.96
C SER A 104 -5.27 4.58 5.46
N VAL A 105 -5.99 3.68 6.16
CA VAL A 105 -7.39 3.37 5.88
C VAL A 105 -8.27 4.59 6.13
N ILE A 106 -8.07 5.31 7.24
CA ILE A 106 -8.80 6.56 7.53
C ILE A 106 -8.48 7.64 6.50
N ASN A 107 -7.21 7.79 6.12
CA ASN A 107 -6.80 8.77 5.12
C ASN A 107 -7.48 8.51 3.76
N ALA A 108 -7.52 7.25 3.32
CA ALA A 108 -8.23 6.87 2.09
C ALA A 108 -9.75 7.07 2.21
N ALA A 109 -10.34 6.75 3.37
CA ALA A 109 -11.76 6.96 3.63
C ALA A 109 -12.14 8.46 3.63
N ALA A 110 -11.33 9.32 4.23
CA ALA A 110 -11.53 10.77 4.21
C ALA A 110 -11.49 11.31 2.77
N ALA A 111 -10.52 10.88 1.96
CA ALA A 111 -10.45 11.24 0.54
C ALA A 111 -11.68 10.76 -0.25
N ALA A 112 -12.15 9.53 -0.01
CA ALA A 112 -13.34 8.99 -0.66
C ALA A 112 -14.61 9.79 -0.31
N VAL A 113 -14.78 10.18 0.95
CA VAL A 113 -15.91 11.03 1.39
C VAL A 113 -15.86 12.41 0.73
N LEU A 114 -14.70 13.04 0.66
CA LEU A 114 -14.54 14.32 -0.03
C LEU A 114 -14.90 14.22 -1.52
N LEU A 115 -14.43 13.18 -2.21
CA LEU A 115 -14.77 12.94 -3.62
C LEU A 115 -16.27 12.70 -3.81
N PHE A 116 -16.90 11.93 -2.92
CA PHE A 116 -18.34 11.70 -2.97
C PHE A 116 -19.14 12.98 -2.74
N MET A 117 -18.73 13.83 -1.79
CA MET A 117 -19.36 15.13 -1.55
C MET A 117 -19.25 16.07 -2.77
N LEU A 118 -18.08 16.11 -3.41
CA LEU A 118 -17.90 16.87 -4.65
C LEU A 118 -18.77 16.32 -5.79
N LEU A 119 -18.83 14.99 -5.93
CA LEU A 119 -19.67 14.33 -6.92
C LEU A 119 -21.15 14.64 -6.70
N LEU A 120 -21.63 14.55 -5.45
CA LEU A 120 -23.00 14.92 -5.10
C LEU A 120 -23.29 16.40 -5.36
N SER A 121 -22.34 17.30 -5.12
CA SER A 121 -22.51 18.73 -5.43
C SER A 121 -22.65 18.98 -6.93
N ILE A 122 -21.78 18.37 -7.76
CA ILE A 122 -21.85 18.50 -9.23
C ILE A 122 -23.13 17.86 -9.77
N PHE A 123 -23.49 16.69 -9.25
CA PHE A 123 -24.71 15.99 -9.63
C PHE A 123 -25.96 16.80 -9.25
N GLY A 124 -26.01 17.32 -8.01
CA GLY A 124 -27.11 18.18 -7.55
C GLY A 124 -27.26 19.44 -8.40
N ARG A 125 -26.14 20.08 -8.77
CA ARG A 125 -26.14 21.21 -9.72
C ARG A 125 -26.67 20.81 -11.10
N THR A 126 -26.28 19.65 -11.61
CA THR A 126 -26.72 19.16 -12.91
C THR A 126 -28.22 18.85 -12.90
N VAL A 127 -28.71 18.15 -11.86
CA VAL A 127 -30.13 17.84 -11.69
C VAL A 127 -30.96 19.10 -11.53
N ASN A 128 -30.52 20.05 -10.70
CA ASN A 128 -31.23 21.32 -10.54
C ASN A 128 -31.25 22.11 -11.85
N ARG A 129 -30.14 22.16 -12.60
CA ARG A 129 -30.09 22.79 -13.93
C ARG A 129 -31.04 22.12 -14.91
N ASP A 130 -31.07 20.80 -14.93
CA ASP A 130 -31.95 20.05 -15.81
C ASP A 130 -33.41 20.25 -15.42
N PHE A 131 -33.74 20.21 -14.11
CA PHE A 131 -35.08 20.50 -13.60
C PHE A 131 -35.51 21.93 -13.90
N ALA A 132 -34.65 22.92 -13.66
CA ALA A 132 -34.89 24.34 -13.95
C ALA A 132 -35.20 24.58 -15.44
N ARG A 133 -34.52 23.90 -16.36
CA ARG A 133 -34.83 23.98 -17.80
C ARG A 133 -36.22 23.44 -18.14
N TYR A 134 -36.69 22.43 -17.42
CA TYR A 134 -38.05 21.91 -17.59
C TYR A 134 -39.08 22.77 -16.85
N SER A 135 -38.76 23.29 -15.66
CA SER A 135 -39.66 24.06 -14.79
C SER A 135 -39.69 25.56 -15.05
N ALA A 136 -38.73 26.12 -15.80
CA ALA A 136 -38.78 27.50 -16.34
C ALA A 136 -39.88 27.67 -17.41
N SER A 137 -40.57 26.57 -17.76
CA SER A 137 -41.88 26.65 -18.41
C SER A 137 -43.04 26.92 -17.43
N VAL A 138 -42.79 26.92 -16.11
CA VAL A 138 -43.83 26.98 -15.07
C VAL A 138 -43.59 27.99 -13.93
N ASP A 139 -42.49 28.07 -13.16
CA ASP A 139 -42.37 29.09 -12.08
C ASP A 139 -40.93 29.32 -11.59
N VAL A 140 -40.58 30.57 -11.27
CA VAL A 140 -39.23 31.09 -10.94
C VAL A 140 -39.30 31.80 -9.59
N GLU A 141 -38.60 31.32 -8.55
CA GLU A 141 -38.32 32.17 -7.36
C GLU A 141 -37.16 31.71 -6.45
N ASP A 142 -36.65 30.46 -6.54
CA ASP A 142 -35.60 29.98 -5.60
C ASP A 142 -34.21 29.66 -6.22
N LEU A 143 -33.96 29.98 -7.50
CA LEU A 143 -32.74 29.59 -8.24
C LEU A 143 -31.77 30.72 -8.58
N GLU A 144 -32.00 31.95 -8.11
CA GLU A 144 -31.24 33.11 -8.59
C GLU A 144 -29.75 33.10 -8.15
N HIS A 145 -29.40 32.49 -7.01
CA HIS A 145 -28.02 32.61 -6.49
C HIS A 145 -26.97 31.74 -7.22
N ASP A 146 -27.33 30.53 -7.69
CA ASP A 146 -26.40 29.63 -8.41
C ASP A 146 -26.43 29.90 -9.93
N GLU A 147 -27.55 30.42 -10.48
CA GLU A 147 -27.64 30.83 -11.90
C GLU A 147 -26.90 32.16 -12.19
N LEU A 148 -26.94 33.14 -11.28
CA LEU A 148 -26.21 34.42 -11.44
C LEU A 148 -24.68 34.24 -11.54
N MET A 149 -24.12 33.31 -10.76
CA MET A 149 -22.67 33.01 -10.79
C MET A 149 -22.25 32.28 -12.07
N VAL A 150 -23.11 31.43 -12.63
CA VAL A 150 -22.79 30.63 -13.84
C VAL A 150 -22.99 31.43 -15.13
N GLU A 151 -23.98 32.32 -15.19
CA GLU A 151 -24.13 33.24 -16.33
C GLU A 151 -22.94 34.20 -16.47
N GLU A 152 -22.31 34.63 -15.37
CA GLU A 152 -21.12 35.48 -15.42
C GLU A 152 -19.91 34.76 -16.03
N ASP A 153 -19.67 33.50 -15.65
CA ASP A 153 -18.56 32.68 -16.17
C ASP A 153 -18.73 32.36 -17.68
N GLU A 154 -19.94 32.04 -18.13
CA GLU A 154 -20.21 31.80 -19.56
C GLU A 154 -20.20 33.10 -20.40
N ARG A 155 -20.47 34.27 -19.80
CA ARG A 155 -20.32 35.56 -20.50
C ARG A 155 -18.85 35.95 -20.64
N GLY A 156 -17.98 35.59 -19.69
CA GLY A 156 -16.57 35.95 -19.67
C GLY A 156 -15.79 35.49 -20.90
N TRP A 157 -15.83 34.20 -21.25
CA TRP A 157 -15.11 33.67 -22.42
C TRP A 157 -15.64 34.24 -23.75
N ARG A 158 -16.95 34.55 -23.80
CA ARG A 158 -17.60 35.16 -24.97
C ARG A 158 -17.11 36.60 -25.20
N ILE A 159 -16.81 37.34 -24.13
CA ILE A 159 -16.23 38.69 -24.18
C ILE A 159 -14.77 38.62 -24.64
N VAL A 160 -13.97 37.66 -24.15
CA VAL A 160 -12.56 37.50 -24.54
C VAL A 160 -12.40 37.23 -26.04
N LYS A 161 -13.25 36.40 -26.63
CA LYS A 161 -13.24 36.15 -28.09
C LYS A 161 -13.52 37.42 -28.91
N SER A 162 -14.28 38.36 -28.36
CA SER A 162 -14.58 39.64 -29.01
C SER A 162 -13.44 40.67 -28.90
N ASP A 163 -12.44 40.45 -28.04
CA ASP A 163 -11.33 41.38 -27.81
C ASP A 163 -10.03 40.96 -28.53
N VAL A 164 -9.84 39.65 -28.75
CA VAL A 164 -8.65 39.07 -29.41
C VAL A 164 -8.44 39.56 -30.86
N PHE A 165 -9.46 40.09 -31.53
CA PHE A 165 -9.37 40.56 -32.92
C PHE A 165 -9.47 42.09 -33.07
N ARG A 166 -9.28 42.87 -32.00
CA ARG A 166 -9.28 44.34 -32.13
C ARG A 166 -7.95 44.84 -32.67
N PHE A 167 -7.99 45.55 -33.79
CA PHE A 167 -6.82 46.25 -34.30
C PHE A 167 -6.39 47.35 -33.33
N PRO A 168 -5.08 47.51 -33.05
CA PRO A 168 -4.59 48.57 -32.18
C PRO A 168 -4.86 49.95 -32.78
N GLN A 169 -5.16 50.95 -31.93
CA GLN A 169 -5.51 52.31 -32.35
C GLN A 169 -4.43 52.96 -33.24
N TYR A 170 -3.16 52.58 -33.07
CA TYR A 170 -2.03 53.07 -33.85
C TYR A 170 -1.29 51.93 -34.57
N LYS A 171 -2.00 51.25 -35.48
CA LYS A 171 -1.47 50.15 -36.29
C LYS A 171 -0.18 50.49 -37.05
N GLU A 172 -0.03 51.75 -37.47
CA GLU A 172 1.15 52.22 -38.23
C GLU A 172 2.41 52.32 -37.37
N LEU A 173 2.29 52.89 -36.16
CA LEU A 173 3.37 52.94 -35.18
C LEU A 173 3.75 51.53 -34.70
N PHE A 174 2.74 50.69 -34.45
CA PHE A 174 2.96 49.31 -34.04
C PHE A 174 3.70 48.52 -35.14
N CYS A 175 3.30 48.64 -36.40
CA CYS A 175 4.02 48.05 -37.53
C CYS A 175 5.42 48.66 -37.72
N ALA A 176 5.64 49.93 -37.43
CA ALA A 176 6.97 50.55 -37.52
C ALA A 176 7.93 50.08 -36.41
N VAL A 177 7.40 49.74 -35.23
CA VAL A 177 8.18 49.23 -34.09
C VAL A 177 8.44 47.72 -34.19
N VAL A 178 7.46 46.95 -34.67
CA VAL A 178 7.55 45.48 -34.77
C VAL A 178 8.08 45.03 -36.14
N GLY A 179 7.78 45.77 -37.20
CA GLY A 179 8.29 45.53 -38.55
C GLY A 179 9.66 46.16 -38.74
N THR A 180 10.59 45.40 -39.31
CA THR A 180 11.95 45.85 -39.63
C THR A 180 11.97 46.74 -40.88
N GLY A 181 11.30 47.90 -40.84
CA GLY A 181 11.44 48.97 -41.84
C GLY A 181 10.11 49.56 -42.31
N ALA A 182 9.98 50.88 -42.15
CA ALA A 182 8.98 51.68 -42.85
C ALA A 182 9.65 52.33 -44.08
N GLN A 183 9.15 52.04 -45.28
CA GLN A 183 9.60 52.67 -46.52
C GLN A 183 8.79 53.94 -46.76
N VAL A 184 9.42 55.11 -46.56
CA VAL A 184 8.85 56.42 -46.91
C VAL A 184 9.30 56.75 -48.33
N LEU A 185 8.36 57.15 -49.19
CA LEU A 185 8.59 57.56 -50.58
C LEU A 185 8.63 59.09 -50.67
#